data_AF-A0A7Y5GCS8-F1
#
_entry.id   AF-A0A7Y5GCS8-F1
#
_cell.length_a   1.000
_cell.length_b   1.000
_cell.length_c   1.000
_cell.angle_alpha   90.00
_cell.angle_beta   90.00
_cell.angle_gamma   90.00
#
_symmetry.space_group_name_H-M   'P 1'
#
loop_
_entity.id
_entity.type
_entity.pdbx_description
1 polymer ?
#
loop_
_entity_poly.entity_id
_entity_poly.type
_entity_poly.pdbx_seq_one_letter_code
_entity_poly.pdbx_strand_id
1 'polypeptide(L)'
;MASLATFYNRFAGSKTMDTAFAAGTGRAHDDVFRSRAIPNEDIYFFVKQIDNTNVVRQPDSQAPQICWKLIGIASVLSLLLVALLIPNAYSLLAGYEMEALREQREMLEREKLSLELEASRLLSPERLQELANAQQFIDPAPGTVVYLDPKDGSLALNVPAKK
;
A
#
# COMPACT_ATOMS: atom_id res chain seq x y z
N MET A 1 -35.63 7.77 9.89
CA MET A 1 -34.93 9.05 9.67
C MET A 1 -34.69 9.70 11.03
N ALA A 2 -33.54 9.46 11.66
CA ALA A 2 -33.19 10.14 12.91
C ALA A 2 -32.61 11.52 12.55
N SER A 3 -33.29 12.58 12.99
CA SER A 3 -32.89 13.97 12.72
C SER A 3 -31.67 14.38 13.55
N LEU A 4 -30.83 15.23 12.96
CA LEU A 4 -29.61 15.82 13.53
C LEU A 4 -29.87 16.51 14.90
N ALA A 5 -31.10 16.97 15.14
CA ALA A 5 -31.53 17.54 16.42
C ALA A 5 -31.39 16.57 17.61
N THR A 6 -31.57 15.26 17.38
CA THR A 6 -31.45 14.24 18.43
C THR A 6 -29.99 14.02 18.86
N PHE A 7 -29.02 14.21 17.96
CA PHE A 7 -27.60 14.10 18.30
C PHE A 7 -27.08 15.31 19.08
N TYR A 8 -27.57 16.52 18.77
CA TYR A 8 -27.13 17.74 19.47
C TYR A 8 -27.66 17.80 20.91
N ASN A 9 -28.92 17.44 21.13
CA ASN A 9 -29.52 17.48 22.47
C ASN A 9 -28.86 16.49 23.45
N ARG A 10 -28.28 15.39 22.93
CA ARG A 10 -27.55 14.40 23.73
C ARG A 10 -26.20 14.93 24.24
N PHE A 11 -25.58 15.89 23.56
CA PHE A 11 -24.31 16.48 23.96
C PHE A 11 -24.47 17.77 24.79
N ALA A 12 -25.55 18.52 24.62
CA ALA A 12 -25.74 19.83 25.28
C ALA A 12 -26.66 19.80 26.53
N GLY A 13 -27.49 18.78 26.72
CA GLY A 13 -28.66 18.85 27.61
C GLY A 13 -28.48 18.53 29.10
N SER A 14 -27.27 18.31 29.63
CA SER A 14 -27.12 17.80 31.01
C SER A 14 -27.04 18.86 32.12
N LYS A 15 -27.24 20.16 31.84
CA LYS A 15 -26.96 21.24 32.82
C LYS A 15 -28.12 22.18 33.18
N THR A 16 -29.33 22.00 32.69
CA THR A 16 -30.41 23.02 32.86
C THR A 16 -31.63 22.60 33.69
N MET A 17 -31.64 21.44 34.35
CA MET A 17 -32.82 20.98 35.12
C MET A 17 -32.75 21.20 36.65
N ASP A 18 -31.65 21.71 37.20
CA ASP A 18 -31.49 21.82 38.66
C ASP A 18 -32.03 23.13 39.28
N THR A 19 -32.46 24.12 38.48
CA THR A 19 -32.83 25.45 39.00
C THR A 19 -34.35 25.70 39.17
N ALA A 20 -35.22 24.71 38.88
CA ALA A 20 -36.66 24.94 38.85
C ALA A 20 -37.45 24.50 40.11
N PHE A 21 -36.84 23.77 41.05
CA PHE A 21 -37.55 23.17 42.19
C PHE A 21 -37.61 24.01 43.47
N ALA A 22 -37.07 25.23 43.48
CA ALA A 22 -36.94 26.05 44.69
C ALA A 22 -38.07 27.08 44.92
N ALA A 23 -39.21 26.99 44.22
CA ALA A 23 -40.30 27.96 44.35
C ALA A 23 -41.64 27.27 44.61
N GLY A 24 -41.95 26.98 45.87
CA GLY A 24 -43.25 26.39 46.20
C GLY A 24 -43.50 26.06 47.66
N THR A 25 -43.09 26.91 48.61
CA THR A 25 -43.47 26.76 50.02
C THR A 25 -44.28 27.96 50.50
N GLY A 26 -45.55 27.69 50.80
CA GLY A 26 -46.34 28.34 51.85
C GLY A 26 -46.61 29.84 51.74
N ARG A 27 -47.68 30.22 51.04
CA ARG A 27 -48.43 31.44 51.38
C ARG A 27 -49.79 31.04 51.96
N ALA A 28 -49.90 31.05 53.28
CA ALA A 28 -51.17 31.12 53.97
C ALA A 28 -51.72 32.53 53.74
N HIS A 29 -52.68 32.65 52.83
CA HIS A 29 -53.41 33.89 52.60
C HIS A 29 -54.72 33.76 53.38
N ASP A 30 -54.86 34.56 54.45
CA ASP A 30 -56.11 34.68 55.20
C ASP A 30 -57.15 35.37 54.31
N ASP A 31 -58.04 34.58 53.69
CA ASP A 31 -59.03 35.08 52.75
C ASP A 31 -60.39 35.34 53.43
N VAL A 32 -60.68 36.62 53.65
CA VAL A 32 -61.94 37.21 54.15
C VAL A 32 -63.14 36.93 53.21
N PHE A 33 -62.91 36.37 52.02
CA PHE A 33 -63.92 36.04 51.01
C PHE A 33 -64.04 34.52 50.79
N ARG A 34 -64.50 33.78 51.80
CA ARG A 34 -64.73 32.33 51.66
C ARG A 34 -66.06 32.08 50.93
N SER A 35 -65.99 31.61 49.69
CA SER A 35 -67.15 31.16 48.91
C SER A 35 -67.80 29.91 49.53
N ARG A 36 -69.10 29.72 49.30
CA ARG A 36 -69.87 28.53 49.72
C ARG A 36 -69.20 27.27 49.18
N ALA A 37 -69.04 26.26 50.05
CA ALA A 37 -68.46 24.98 49.68
C ALA A 37 -69.15 24.37 48.45
N ILE A 38 -68.39 24.15 47.38
CA ILE A 38 -68.88 23.44 46.19
C ILE A 38 -68.57 21.95 46.33
N PRO A 39 -69.45 21.05 45.85
CA PRO A 39 -69.19 19.63 45.93
C PRO A 39 -67.88 19.30 45.21
N ASN A 40 -67.03 18.48 45.85
CA ASN A 40 -65.68 18.07 45.41
C ASN A 40 -64.53 19.07 45.63
N GLU A 41 -64.71 20.15 46.42
CA GLU A 41 -63.58 21.05 46.75
C GLU A 41 -62.52 20.43 47.68
N ASP A 42 -62.85 19.32 48.35
CA ASP A 42 -61.95 18.59 49.25
C ASP A 42 -61.13 17.49 48.55
N ILE A 43 -61.17 17.41 47.21
CA ILE A 43 -60.39 16.42 46.46
C ILE A 43 -58.96 16.91 46.33
N TYR A 44 -58.14 16.58 47.33
CA TYR A 44 -56.69 16.75 47.25
C TYR A 44 -56.09 15.69 46.33
N PHE A 45 -55.56 16.12 45.18
CA PHE A 45 -54.73 15.25 44.35
C PHE A 45 -53.41 14.98 45.07
N PHE A 46 -53.28 13.78 45.63
CA PHE A 46 -52.01 13.32 46.17
C PHE A 46 -51.05 13.03 45.01
N VAL A 47 -50.16 13.99 44.73
CA VAL A 47 -49.04 13.76 43.82
C VAL A 47 -47.94 13.06 44.61
N LYS A 48 -47.81 11.75 44.43
CA LYS A 48 -46.68 10.98 44.98
C LYS A 48 -45.39 11.53 44.38
N GLN A 49 -44.54 12.13 45.21
CA GLN A 49 -43.20 12.51 44.81
C GLN A 49 -42.37 11.24 44.62
N ILE A 50 -42.17 10.86 43.35
CA ILE A 50 -41.28 9.75 43.00
C ILE A 50 -39.86 10.33 42.96
N ASP A 51 -39.09 10.04 43.99
CA ASP A 51 -37.67 10.36 44.02
C ASP A 51 -36.90 9.36 43.13
N ASN A 52 -36.44 9.85 41.97
CA ASN A 52 -35.67 9.08 41.00
C ASN A 52 -34.17 9.40 41.06
N THR A 53 -33.69 10.09 42.11
CA THR A 53 -32.28 10.47 42.26
C THR A 53 -31.31 9.29 42.20
N ASN A 54 -31.74 8.11 42.63
CA ASN A 54 -30.92 6.88 42.64
C ASN A 54 -31.18 5.94 41.44
N VAL A 55 -31.88 6.40 40.40
CA VAL A 55 -32.10 5.60 39.19
C VAL A 55 -30.81 5.57 38.37
N VAL A 56 -30.00 4.55 38.62
CA VAL A 56 -28.80 4.24 37.82
C VAL A 56 -29.21 3.40 36.62
N ARG A 57 -28.77 3.80 35.42
CA ARG A 57 -28.98 3.00 34.21
C ARG A 57 -28.25 1.67 34.37
N GLN A 58 -29.00 0.57 34.29
CA GLN A 58 -28.39 -0.75 34.32
C GLN A 58 -27.47 -0.91 33.10
N PRO A 59 -26.17 -1.17 33.30
CA PRO A 59 -25.25 -1.36 32.19
C PRO A 59 -25.63 -2.65 31.46
N ASP A 60 -25.95 -2.53 30.17
CA ASP A 60 -26.09 -3.69 29.30
C ASP A 60 -24.70 -4.29 29.06
N SER A 61 -24.50 -5.52 29.56
CA SER A 61 -23.25 -6.26 29.42
C SER A 61 -22.92 -6.64 27.97
N GLN A 62 -23.91 -6.67 27.07
CA GLN A 62 -23.73 -7.12 25.69
C GLN A 62 -23.37 -5.98 24.73
N ALA A 63 -23.78 -4.74 25.03
CA ALA A 63 -23.47 -3.56 24.23
C ALA A 63 -21.97 -3.38 23.90
N PRO A 64 -21.02 -3.47 24.86
CA PRO A 64 -19.60 -3.33 24.53
C PRO A 64 -19.10 -4.46 23.62
N GLN A 65 -19.59 -5.69 23.81
CA GLN A 65 -19.15 -6.85 23.03
C GLN A 65 -19.51 -6.71 21.55
N ILE A 66 -20.68 -6.16 21.24
CA ILE A 66 -21.12 -5.91 19.87
C ILE A 66 -20.24 -4.85 19.21
N CYS A 67 -19.93 -3.75 19.91
CA CYS A 67 -19.05 -2.72 19.38
C CYS A 67 -17.66 -3.26 19.05
N TRP A 68 -17.05 -4.06 19.94
CA TRP A 68 -15.75 -4.69 19.69
C TRP A 68 -15.77 -5.65 18.50
N LYS A 69 -16.85 -6.42 18.32
CA LYS A 69 -17.03 -7.30 17.15
C LYS A 69 -17.08 -6.49 15.84
N LEU A 70 -17.83 -5.39 15.81
CA LEU A 70 -17.92 -4.52 14.63
C LEU A 70 -16.58 -3.89 14.29
N ILE A 71 -15.84 -3.40 15.29
CA ILE A 71 -14.50 -2.84 15.11
C ILE A 71 -13.55 -3.91 14.57
N GLY A 72 -13.61 -5.13 15.12
CA GLY A 72 -12.82 -6.26 14.65
C GLY A 72 -13.08 -6.58 13.18
N ILE A 73 -14.35 -6.67 12.78
CA ILE A 73 -14.73 -6.93 11.38
C ILE A 73 -14.23 -5.82 10.46
N ALA A 74 -14.43 -4.55 10.83
CA ALA A 74 -13.98 -3.41 10.04
C ALA A 74 -12.45 -3.40 9.88
N SER A 75 -11.72 -3.71 10.95
CA SER A 75 -10.26 -3.81 10.93
C SER A 75 -9.77 -4.93 10.02
N VAL A 76 -10.35 -6.14 10.14
CA VAL A 76 -10.00 -7.28 9.29
C VAL A 76 -10.28 -6.98 7.83
N LEU A 77 -11.43 -6.39 7.52
CA LEU A 77 -11.79 -6.03 6.15
C LEU A 77 -10.83 -4.99 5.56
N SER A 78 -10.44 -3.99 6.36
CA SER A 78 -9.47 -2.98 5.96
C SER A 78 -8.09 -3.60 5.69
N LEU A 79 -7.61 -4.48 6.57
CA LEU A 79 -6.33 -5.18 6.38
C LEU A 79 -6.35 -6.09 5.15
N LEU A 80 -7.45 -6.80 4.92
CA LEU A 80 -7.61 -7.67 3.75
C LEU A 80 -7.58 -6.86 2.45
N LEU A 81 -8.23 -5.70 2.42
CA LEU A 81 -8.20 -4.80 1.27
C LEU A 81 -6.79 -4.29 0.98
N VAL A 82 -6.04 -3.88 2.02
CA VAL A 82 -4.64 -3.47 1.87
C VAL A 82 -3.79 -4.64 1.37
N ALA A 83 -3.96 -5.83 1.95
CA ALA A 83 -3.23 -7.03 1.54
C ALA A 83 -3.49 -7.42 0.08
N LEU A 84 -4.70 -7.21 -0.44
CA LEU A 84 -5.04 -7.45 -1.84
C LEU A 84 -4.39 -6.44 -2.80
N LEU A 85 -4.16 -5.20 -2.35
CA LEU A 85 -3.56 -4.15 -3.19
C LEU A 85 -2.05 -4.29 -3.32
N ILE A 86 -1.35 -4.79 -2.29
CA ILE A 86 0.11 -4.88 -2.26
C ILE A 86 0.70 -5.67 -3.46
N PRO A 87 0.20 -6.87 -3.82
CA PRO A 87 0.71 -7.63 -4.95
C PRO A 87 0.61 -6.87 -6.28
N ASN A 88 -0.43 -6.07 -6.46
CA ASN A 88 -0.63 -5.27 -7.68
C ASN A 88 0.37 -4.12 -7.76
N ALA A 89 0.68 -3.46 -6.64
CA ALA A 89 1.73 -2.45 -6.61
C ALA A 89 3.11 -3.07 -6.89
N TYR A 90 3.37 -4.26 -6.34
CA TYR A 90 4.63 -4.97 -6.54
C TYR A 90 4.80 -5.47 -7.98
N SER A 91 3.73 -5.98 -8.60
CA SER A 91 3.77 -6.43 -10.00
C SER A 91 4.02 -5.29 -10.97
N LEU A 92 3.49 -4.09 -10.70
CA LEU A 92 3.78 -2.90 -11.52
C LEU A 92 5.27 -2.51 -11.45
N LEU A 93 5.86 -2.50 -10.25
CA LEU A 93 7.29 -2.21 -10.07
C LEU A 93 8.16 -3.26 -10.78
N ALA A 94 7.85 -4.54 -10.62
CA ALA A 94 8.54 -5.62 -11.32
C ALA A 94 8.40 -5.50 -12.84
N GLY A 95 7.25 -5.00 -13.33
CA GLY A 95 7.04 -4.72 -14.75
C GLY A 95 7.99 -3.66 -15.29
N TYR A 96 8.21 -2.57 -14.54
CA TYR A 96 9.16 -1.52 -14.94
C TYR A 96 10.60 -2.02 -14.98
N GLU A 97 11.00 -2.83 -14.00
CA GLU A 97 12.34 -3.43 -13.98
C GLU A 97 12.54 -4.35 -15.20
N MET A 98 11.54 -5.18 -15.53
CA MET A 98 11.57 -6.04 -16.71
C MET A 98 11.67 -5.24 -18.01
N GLU A 99 10.95 -4.13 -18.12
CA GLU A 99 11.01 -3.27 -19.31
C GLU A 99 12.39 -2.62 -19.47
N ALA A 100 12.96 -2.10 -18.37
CA ALA A 100 14.31 -1.53 -18.38
C ALA A 100 15.36 -2.58 -18.77
N LEU A 101 15.25 -3.81 -18.25
CA LEU A 101 16.13 -4.92 -18.63
C LEU A 101 15.96 -5.29 -20.11
N ARG A 102 14.75 -5.20 -20.64
CA ARG A 102 14.45 -5.50 -22.05
C ARG A 102 15.09 -4.47 -22.99
N GLU A 103 14.99 -3.18 -22.66
CA GLU A 103 15.66 -2.12 -23.41
C GLU A 103 17.19 -2.29 -23.43
N GLN A 104 17.79 -2.60 -22.26
CA GLN A 104 19.22 -2.86 -22.17
C GLN A 104 19.65 -4.06 -23.02
N ARG A 105 18.85 -5.13 -23.00
CA ARG A 105 19.12 -6.31 -23.83
C ARG A 105 19.08 -5.96 -25.31
N GLU A 106 18.07 -5.22 -25.77
CA GLU A 106 17.99 -4.82 -27.18
C GLU A 106 19.16 -3.93 -27.60
N MET A 107 19.60 -3.01 -26.73
CA MET A 107 20.78 -2.18 -26.98
C MET A 107 22.04 -3.05 -27.15
N LEU A 108 22.27 -3.98 -26.23
CA LEU A 108 23.42 -4.90 -26.28
C LEU A 108 23.37 -5.82 -27.50
N GLU A 109 22.20 -6.31 -27.90
CA GLU A 109 22.06 -7.12 -29.12
C GLU A 109 22.40 -6.30 -30.37
N ARG A 110 22.01 -5.02 -30.44
CA ARG A 110 22.38 -4.13 -31.55
C ARG A 110 23.88 -3.86 -31.59
N GLU A 111 24.50 -3.59 -30.45
CA GLU A 111 25.96 -3.42 -30.35
C GLU A 111 26.69 -4.67 -30.79
N LYS A 112 26.27 -5.85 -30.31
CA LYS A 112 26.84 -7.13 -30.73
C LYS A 112 26.76 -7.31 -32.25
N LEU A 113 25.60 -7.07 -32.85
CA LEU A 113 25.43 -7.19 -34.30
C LEU A 113 26.32 -6.21 -35.05
N SER A 114 26.49 -4.97 -34.57
CA SER A 114 27.41 -4.01 -35.18
C SER A 114 28.87 -4.47 -35.12
N LEU A 115 29.30 -5.00 -33.98
CA LEU A 115 30.66 -5.56 -33.81
C LEU A 115 30.89 -6.79 -34.67
N GLU A 116 29.90 -7.68 -34.81
CA GLU A 116 29.99 -8.84 -35.70
C GLU A 116 30.10 -8.42 -37.17
N LEU A 117 29.39 -7.36 -37.58
CA LEU A 117 29.52 -6.80 -38.93
C LEU A 117 30.91 -6.18 -39.16
N GLU A 118 31.46 -5.46 -38.17
CA GLU A 118 32.80 -4.90 -38.24
C GLU A 118 33.88 -5.99 -38.29
N ALA A 119 33.77 -7.01 -37.42
CA ALA A 119 34.67 -8.15 -37.42
C ALA A 119 34.62 -8.89 -38.78
N SER A 120 33.43 -9.10 -39.34
CA SER A 120 33.28 -9.74 -40.66
C SER A 120 33.88 -8.90 -41.78
N ARG A 121 33.80 -7.58 -41.71
CA ARG A 121 34.47 -6.68 -42.67
C ARG A 121 35.98 -6.75 -42.55
N LEU A 122 36.52 -6.79 -41.34
CA LEU A 122 37.96 -6.90 -41.08
C LEU A 122 38.52 -8.27 -41.50
N LEU A 123 37.75 -9.34 -41.26
CA LEU A 123 38.10 -10.72 -41.64
C LEU A 123 37.73 -11.06 -43.09
N SER A 124 37.26 -10.08 -43.87
CA SER A 124 36.95 -10.32 -45.28
C SER A 124 38.21 -10.76 -46.03
N PRO A 125 38.11 -11.77 -46.90
CA PRO A 125 39.28 -12.34 -47.59
C PRO A 125 40.01 -11.30 -48.43
N GLU A 126 39.30 -10.32 -48.99
CA GLU A 126 39.87 -9.21 -49.75
C GLU A 126 40.78 -8.33 -48.88
N ARG A 127 40.33 -7.96 -47.66
CA ARG A 127 41.16 -7.20 -46.71
C ARG A 127 42.34 -7.99 -46.19
N LEU A 128 42.16 -9.29 -45.94
CA LEU A 128 43.26 -10.17 -45.54
C LEU A 128 44.31 -10.28 -46.66
N GLN A 129 43.89 -10.32 -47.93
CA GLN A 129 44.80 -10.32 -49.07
C GLN A 129 45.58 -8.99 -49.19
N GLU A 130 44.91 -7.85 -49.00
CA GLU A 130 45.58 -6.54 -48.96
C GLU A 130 46.63 -6.47 -47.84
N LEU A 131 46.28 -6.94 -46.63
CA LEU A 131 47.20 -6.99 -45.49
C LEU A 131 48.35 -7.96 -45.73
N ALA A 132 48.09 -9.13 -46.31
CA ALA A 132 49.11 -10.12 -46.67
C ALA A 132 50.09 -9.55 -47.70
N ASN A 133 49.60 -8.83 -48.71
CA ASN A 133 50.44 -8.15 -49.69
C ASN A 133 51.26 -7.02 -49.05
N ALA A 134 50.67 -6.22 -48.16
CA ALA A 134 51.35 -5.12 -47.47
C ALA A 134 52.43 -5.60 -46.48
N GLN A 135 52.18 -6.71 -45.79
CA GLN A 135 53.12 -7.31 -44.83
C GLN A 135 54.03 -8.37 -45.45
N GLN A 136 54.01 -8.52 -46.78
CA GLN A 136 54.81 -9.48 -47.56
C GLN A 136 54.58 -10.96 -47.16
N PHE A 137 53.41 -11.30 -46.64
CA PHE A 137 52.96 -12.68 -46.41
C PHE A 137 52.39 -13.29 -47.71
N ILE A 138 53.22 -13.33 -48.76
CA ILE A 138 52.85 -13.90 -50.04
C ILE A 138 53.09 -15.41 -49.97
N ASP A 139 52.09 -16.20 -50.38
CA ASP A 139 52.26 -17.65 -50.46
C ASP A 139 53.43 -17.98 -51.41
N PRO A 140 54.48 -18.67 -50.91
CA PRO A 140 55.63 -18.98 -51.72
C PRO A 140 55.25 -19.92 -52.86
N ALA A 141 55.82 -19.69 -54.05
CA ALA A 141 55.58 -20.53 -55.21
C ALA A 141 55.83 -22.02 -54.90
N PRO A 142 54.99 -22.94 -55.40
CA PRO A 142 55.06 -24.36 -55.06
C PRO A 142 56.47 -24.92 -55.36
N GLY A 143 57.17 -25.34 -54.30
CA GLY A 143 58.57 -25.84 -54.36
C GLY A 143 59.61 -24.97 -53.65
N THR A 144 59.24 -23.81 -53.10
CA THR A 144 60.17 -22.90 -52.41
C THR A 144 60.28 -23.25 -50.93
N VAL A 145 61.50 -23.53 -50.45
CA VAL A 145 61.80 -23.82 -49.05
C VAL A 145 62.27 -22.53 -48.37
N VAL A 146 61.49 -22.03 -47.41
CA VAL A 146 61.90 -20.89 -46.58
C VAL A 146 62.76 -21.42 -45.42
N TYR A 147 64.04 -21.08 -45.44
CA TYR A 147 64.96 -21.39 -44.34
C TYR A 147 64.75 -20.34 -43.24
N LEU A 148 64.22 -20.77 -42.09
CA LEU A 148 64.23 -19.94 -40.89
C LEU A 148 65.66 -19.90 -40.36
N ASP A 149 66.24 -18.71 -40.31
CA ASP A 149 67.59 -18.54 -39.76
C ASP A 149 67.54 -18.91 -38.27
N PRO A 150 68.28 -19.93 -37.81
CA PRO A 150 68.18 -20.41 -36.45
C PRO A 150 68.78 -19.36 -35.51
N LYS A 151 67.93 -18.52 -34.95
CA LYS A 151 68.26 -17.87 -33.68
C LYS A 151 68.18 -18.94 -32.59
N ASP A 152 69.32 -19.15 -31.93
CA ASP A 152 69.63 -20.19 -30.94
C ASP A 152 68.40 -20.82 -30.26
N GLY A 153 68.03 -22.03 -30.72
CA GLY A 153 67.27 -22.99 -29.92
C GLY A 153 65.86 -23.39 -30.39
N SER A 154 65.30 -22.84 -31.47
CA SER A 154 63.95 -23.25 -31.92
C SER A 154 63.99 -24.27 -33.07
N LEU A 155 63.83 -25.55 -32.74
CA LEU A 155 63.68 -26.67 -33.69
C LEU A 155 62.19 -26.88 -34.03
N ALA A 156 61.84 -26.94 -35.31
CA ALA A 156 60.51 -27.35 -35.76
C ALA A 156 60.35 -28.87 -35.61
N LEU A 157 59.67 -29.31 -34.55
CA LEU A 157 59.33 -30.72 -34.35
C LEU A 157 58.04 -31.06 -35.10
N ASN A 158 58.14 -31.88 -36.15
CA ASN A 158 56.98 -32.61 -36.68
C ASN A 158 56.81 -33.89 -35.83
N VAL A 159 55.98 -33.82 -34.78
CA VAL A 159 55.66 -34.98 -33.97
C VAL A 159 54.58 -35.79 -34.71
N PRO A 160 54.86 -37.03 -35.16
CA PRO A 160 53.83 -37.86 -35.76
C PRO A 160 52.79 -38.24 -34.70
N ALA A 161 51.52 -37.94 -34.98
CA ALA A 161 50.39 -38.36 -34.15
C ALA A 161 50.37 -39.89 -34.04
N LYS A 162 50.48 -40.39 -32.80
CA LYS A 162 50.49 -41.82 -32.47
C LYS A 162 49.11 -42.42 -32.81
N LYS A 163 49.12 -43.49 -33.61
CA LYS A 163 47.96 -44.38 -33.85
C LYS A 163 47.51 -45.05 -32.56
#